data_AF-A0A0F8YUF4-F1
#
_entry.id   AF-A0A0F8YUF4-F1
#
_cell.length_a   1.000
_cell.length_b   1.000
_cell.length_c   1.000
_cell.angle_alpha   90.00
_cell.angle_beta   90.00
_cell.angle_gamma   90.00
#
_symmetry.space_group_name_H-M   'P 1'
#
loop_
_entity.id
_entity.type
_entity.pdbx_description
1 polymer ?
#
loop_
_entity_poly.entity_id
_entity_poly.type
_entity_poly.pdbx_seq_one_letter_code
_entity_poly.pdbx_strand_id
1 'polypeptide(L)'
;YMLIDISDTGNWKHTNTGHINLEYIIIEADPTSSFLGEIKIGFLENVDADNGDFYNVIDIDMKRKSELLVEVINFGSHGLDCQSNHHFGPITANSTLFQTAGANLGGPDDPSTLTYPSGNGDLVMIIDGDGANIVDVSITIGYETAT
;
A
#
# COMPACT_ATOMS: atom_id res chain seq x y z
N TYR A 1 6.79 -2.59 11.61
CA TYR A 1 5.57 -2.58 10.81
C TYR A 1 4.67 -1.47 11.30
N MET A 2 4.53 -0.41 10.51
CA MET A 2 3.70 0.74 10.84
C MET A 2 2.58 0.78 9.82
N LEU A 3 1.38 0.32 10.18
CA LEU A 3 0.22 0.84 9.45
C LEU A 3 0.10 2.29 9.88
N ILE A 4 0.37 3.22 8.96
CA ILE A 4 -0.01 4.60 9.17
C ILE A 4 -1.51 4.64 8.88
N ASP A 5 -2.34 4.59 9.93
CA ASP A 5 -3.72 4.99 9.82
C ASP A 5 -3.75 6.52 9.66
N ILE A 6 -4.13 6.93 8.46
CA ILE A 6 -4.09 8.31 7.99
C ILE A 6 -5.44 9.03 8.15
N SER A 7 -6.42 8.41 8.83
CA SER A 7 -7.78 8.94 9.00
C SER A 7 -7.93 10.03 10.08
N ASP A 8 -6.88 10.30 10.86
CA ASP A 8 -6.85 11.35 11.90
C ASP A 8 -5.46 12.03 11.95
N THR A 9 -5.46 13.32 12.30
CA THR A 9 -4.32 14.26 12.34
C THR A 9 -3.16 13.86 13.27
N GLY A 10 -3.29 12.76 14.02
CA GLY A 10 -2.22 12.16 14.79
C GLY A 10 -2.05 10.70 14.41
N ASN A 11 -1.11 10.39 13.51
CA ASN A 11 -0.81 9.01 13.12
C ASN A 11 -0.65 8.09 14.34
N TRP A 12 -1.47 7.04 14.42
CA TRP A 12 -1.38 6.04 15.49
C TRP A 12 -0.21 5.11 15.21
N LYS A 13 1.00 5.53 15.59
CA LYS A 13 2.19 4.70 15.46
C LYS A 13 2.08 3.49 16.38
N HIS A 14 1.91 2.32 15.78
CA HIS A 14 2.03 1.04 16.47
C HIS A 14 3.49 0.78 16.87
N THR A 15 3.88 1.28 18.03
CA THR A 15 5.21 1.01 18.61
C THR A 15 5.21 -0.37 19.26
N ASN A 16 6.21 -1.21 18.93
CA ASN A 16 6.35 -2.61 19.39
C ASN A 16 5.42 -3.64 18.75
N THR A 17 4.93 -3.40 17.53
CA THR A 17 4.23 -4.43 16.74
C THR A 17 5.21 -5.32 15.99
N GLY A 18 5.13 -6.62 16.22
CA GLY A 18 5.94 -7.65 15.55
C GLY A 18 5.52 -7.86 14.11
N HIS A 19 4.22 -7.85 13.81
CA HIS A 19 3.65 -7.88 12.45
C HIS A 19 2.20 -7.38 12.42
N ILE A 20 1.71 -7.06 11.22
CA ILE A 20 0.30 -6.72 10.95
C ILE A 20 -0.36 -7.92 10.31
N ASN A 21 -1.55 -8.29 10.77
CA ASN A 21 -2.40 -9.27 10.14
C ASN A 21 -3.56 -8.56 9.44
N LEU A 22 -3.67 -8.67 8.12
CA LEU A 22 -4.75 -8.07 7.34
C LEU A 22 -5.96 -8.99 7.32
N GLU A 23 -7.12 -8.53 7.79
CA GLU A 23 -8.35 -9.32 7.77
C GLU A 23 -9.10 -9.16 6.44
N TYR A 24 -9.22 -7.92 5.99
CA TYR A 24 -9.87 -7.59 4.73
C TYR A 24 -9.36 -6.27 4.14
N ILE A 25 -9.47 -6.16 2.82
CA ILE A 25 -9.30 -4.92 2.07
C ILE A 25 -10.53 -4.73 1.20
N ILE A 26 -11.15 -3.56 1.32
CA ILE A 26 -12.18 -3.08 0.40
C ILE A 26 -11.54 -1.95 -0.39
N ILE A 27 -11.56 -2.06 -1.71
CA ILE A 27 -11.06 -1.02 -2.60
C ILE A 27 -12.15 -0.63 -3.59
N GLU A 28 -12.33 0.67 -3.71
CA GLU A 28 -13.17 1.31 -4.72
C GLU A 28 -12.26 2.15 -5.62
N ALA A 29 -12.30 1.90 -6.93
CA ALA A 29 -11.55 2.67 -7.91
C ALA A 29 -12.50 3.17 -9.01
N ASP A 30 -12.50 4.50 -9.23
CA ASP A 30 -13.25 5.17 -10.28
C ASP A 30 -12.28 5.69 -11.36
N PRO A 31 -11.97 4.87 -12.38
CA PRO A 31 -11.07 5.28 -13.45
C PRO A 31 -11.80 6.15 -14.46
N THR A 32 -11.12 7.20 -14.93
CA THR A 32 -11.51 7.82 -16.20
C THR A 32 -11.48 6.76 -17.31
N SER A 33 -12.37 6.87 -18.31
CA SER A 33 -12.54 5.85 -19.38
C SER A 33 -11.28 5.50 -20.18
N SER A 34 -10.22 6.28 -20.02
CA SER A 34 -8.92 6.17 -20.67
C SER A 34 -7.77 5.80 -19.74
N PHE A 35 -8.01 5.57 -18.44
CA PHE A 35 -6.94 5.18 -17.53
C PHE A 35 -6.32 3.84 -17.96
N LEU A 36 -5.00 3.86 -18.13
CA LEU A 36 -4.17 2.70 -18.43
C LEU A 36 -3.12 2.60 -17.33
N GLY A 37 -3.16 1.53 -16.56
CA GLY A 37 -2.30 1.40 -15.39
C GLY A 37 -2.66 0.23 -14.50
N GLU A 38 -1.97 0.18 -13.37
CA GLU A 38 -2.11 -0.84 -12.33
C GLU A 38 -2.26 -0.14 -10.96
N ILE A 39 -3.10 -0.72 -10.10
CA ILE A 39 -3.17 -0.34 -8.68
C ILE A 39 -2.62 -1.51 -7.88
N LYS A 40 -1.57 -1.24 -7.08
CA LYS A 40 -0.91 -2.24 -6.25
C LYS A 40 -0.99 -1.84 -4.81
N ILE A 41 -1.22 -2.82 -3.93
CA ILE A 41 -1.14 -2.63 -2.48
C ILE A 41 -0.18 -3.68 -1.95
N GLY A 42 0.73 -3.27 -1.09
CA GLY A 42 1.73 -4.13 -0.51
C GLY A 42 2.36 -3.51 0.72
N PHE A 43 3.29 -4.23 1.34
CA PHE A 43 4.03 -3.74 2.50
C PHE A 43 5.53 -3.68 2.21
N LEU A 44 6.21 -2.79 2.92
CA LEU A 44 7.65 -2.61 2.76
C LEU A 44 8.45 -3.49 3.72
N GLU A 45 9.57 -4.04 3.28
CA GLU A 45 10.60 -4.62 4.16
C GLU A 45 12.00 -4.23 3.69
N ASN A 46 13.00 -4.50 4.53
CA ASN A 46 14.40 -4.16 4.30
C ASN A 46 14.62 -2.71 3.84
N VAL A 47 13.83 -1.79 4.40
CA VAL A 47 13.91 -0.35 4.13
C VAL A 47 15.09 0.25 4.89
N ASP A 48 16.11 0.65 4.14
CA ASP A 48 17.28 1.36 4.63
C ASP A 48 17.77 2.39 3.59
N ALA A 49 19.02 2.84 3.65
CA ALA A 49 19.54 3.87 2.75
C ALA A 49 19.73 3.36 1.30
N ASP A 50 19.94 2.05 1.14
CA ASP A 50 20.33 1.41 -0.11
C ASP A 50 19.35 0.30 -0.54
N ASN A 51 18.35 -0.01 0.30
CA ASN A 51 17.33 -1.02 0.04
C ASN A 51 15.92 -0.56 0.43
N GLY A 52 14.92 -1.15 -0.24
CA GLY A 52 13.50 -0.85 -0.08
C GLY A 52 12.67 -1.87 -0.84
N ASP A 53 12.39 -3.01 -0.21
CA ASP A 53 11.66 -4.10 -0.85
C ASP A 53 10.16 -3.86 -0.72
N PHE A 54 9.43 -3.99 -1.82
CA PHE A 54 7.96 -3.95 -1.84
C PHE A 54 7.40 -5.34 -2.06
N TYR A 55 6.69 -5.83 -1.04
CA TYR A 55 6.01 -7.12 -1.05
C TYR A 55 4.55 -6.91 -1.44
N ASN A 56 4.23 -7.31 -2.66
CA ASN A 56 2.89 -7.14 -3.18
C ASN A 56 1.87 -8.02 -2.41
N VAL A 57 0.66 -7.51 -2.29
CA VAL A 57 -0.49 -8.22 -1.70
C VAL A 57 -1.65 -8.23 -2.69
N ILE A 58 -1.90 -7.12 -3.36
CA ILE A 58 -2.94 -6.95 -4.38
C ILE A 58 -2.33 -6.32 -5.62
N ASP A 59 -2.69 -6.84 -6.79
CA ASP A 59 -2.40 -6.23 -8.09
C ASP A 59 -3.69 -6.16 -8.91
N ILE A 60 -4.14 -4.95 -9.24
CA ILE A 60 -5.33 -4.71 -10.04
C ILE A 60 -4.89 -4.08 -11.35
N ASP A 61 -4.98 -4.87 -12.43
CA ASP A 61 -4.84 -4.34 -13.78
C ASP A 61 -6.08 -3.51 -14.15
N MET A 62 -5.88 -2.20 -14.25
CA MET A 62 -6.93 -1.25 -14.60
C MET A 62 -7.07 -1.06 -16.11
N LYS A 63 -6.26 -1.76 -16.92
CA LYS A 63 -6.29 -1.64 -18.39
C LYS A 63 -7.68 -1.98 -18.92
N ARG A 64 -8.39 -0.93 -19.37
CA ARG A 64 -9.75 -0.94 -19.96
C ARG A 64 -10.90 -1.01 -18.95
N LYS A 65 -10.67 -0.67 -17.67
CA LYS A 65 -11.76 -0.41 -16.74
C LYS A 65 -12.31 1.00 -17.02
N SER A 66 -13.57 1.08 -17.41
CA SER A 66 -14.26 2.35 -17.71
C SER A 66 -15.45 2.61 -16.78
N GLU A 67 -15.63 1.75 -15.79
CA GLU A 67 -16.71 1.76 -14.82
C GLU A 67 -16.11 1.57 -13.43
N LEU A 68 -16.88 1.97 -12.41
CA LEU A 68 -16.54 1.80 -11.01
C LEU A 68 -16.15 0.35 -10.70
N LEU A 69 -14.94 0.18 -10.17
CA LEU A 69 -14.46 -1.08 -9.64
C LEU A 69 -14.67 -1.08 -8.13
N VAL A 70 -15.35 -2.10 -7.61
CA VAL A 70 -15.41 -2.37 -6.17
C VAL A 70 -14.94 -3.79 -5.94
N GLU A 71 -13.83 -3.95 -5.23
CA GLU A 71 -13.27 -5.25 -4.85
C GLU A 71 -13.28 -5.39 -3.34
N VAL A 72 -13.79 -6.53 -2.86
CA VAL A 72 -13.81 -6.89 -1.45
C VAL A 72 -13.01 -8.17 -1.27
N ILE A 73 -11.84 -8.02 -0.66
CA ILE A 73 -10.92 -9.13 -0.42
C ILE A 73 -10.97 -9.45 1.06
N ASN A 74 -11.43 -10.66 1.38
CA ASN A 74 -11.38 -11.20 2.73
C ASN A 74 -10.28 -12.26 2.79
N PHE A 75 -9.33 -12.11 3.72
CA PHE A 75 -8.22 -13.06 3.89
C PHE A 75 -8.60 -14.27 4.77
N GLY A 76 -9.84 -14.32 5.25
CA GLY A 76 -10.38 -15.45 5.99
C GLY A 76 -10.04 -15.44 7.47
N SER A 77 -10.24 -16.58 8.16
CA SER A 77 -10.18 -16.67 9.63
C SER A 77 -8.80 -16.46 10.26
N HIS A 78 -7.75 -16.40 9.45
CA HIS A 78 -6.38 -16.20 9.92
C HIS A 78 -5.77 -14.89 9.41
N GLY A 79 -6.47 -14.15 8.54
CA GLY A 79 -5.93 -12.97 7.88
C GLY A 79 -4.71 -13.26 6.99
N LEU A 80 -4.03 -12.20 6.58
CA LEU A 80 -2.73 -12.23 5.92
C LEU A 80 -1.67 -11.55 6.79
N ASP A 81 -0.72 -12.34 7.27
CA ASP A 81 0.45 -11.83 7.98
C ASP A 81 1.37 -11.07 7.02
N CYS A 82 1.51 -9.76 7.22
CA CYS A 82 2.46 -8.93 6.47
C CYS A 82 3.90 -9.24 6.90
N GLN A 83 4.44 -10.32 6.35
CA GLN A 83 5.81 -10.79 6.54
C GLN A 83 6.39 -11.26 5.20
N SER A 84 7.69 -11.09 4.97
CA SER A 84 8.33 -11.46 3.70
C SER A 84 8.13 -12.90 3.25
N ASN A 85 7.92 -13.84 4.18
CA ASN A 85 7.64 -15.24 3.86
C ASN A 85 6.14 -15.51 3.57
N HIS A 86 5.23 -14.60 3.91
CA HIS A 86 3.77 -14.75 3.81
C HIS A 86 3.15 -13.59 2.98
N HIS A 87 3.46 -13.50 1.69
CA HIS A 87 2.90 -12.49 0.77
C HIS A 87 2.28 -13.14 -0.48
N PHE A 88 1.50 -12.35 -1.24
CA PHE A 88 0.86 -12.80 -2.47
C PHE A 88 1.37 -12.01 -3.68
N GLY A 89 2.06 -12.69 -4.58
CA GLY A 89 2.51 -12.11 -5.85
C GLY A 89 3.99 -11.72 -5.83
N PRO A 90 4.44 -10.93 -6.82
CA PRO A 90 5.85 -10.64 -7.02
C PRO A 90 6.39 -9.65 -5.97
N ILE A 91 7.68 -9.76 -5.68
CA ILE A 91 8.43 -8.79 -4.89
C ILE A 91 9.10 -7.82 -5.86
N THR A 92 8.98 -6.52 -5.59
CA THR A 92 9.85 -5.51 -6.21
C THR A 92 11.00 -5.25 -5.26
N ALA A 93 12.11 -5.95 -5.47
CA ALA A 93 13.28 -5.86 -4.63
C ALA A 93 14.07 -4.57 -4.91
N ASN A 94 14.64 -3.97 -3.86
CA ASN A 94 15.47 -2.78 -3.92
C ASN A 94 14.88 -1.63 -4.76
N SER A 95 13.62 -1.28 -4.47
CA SER A 95 12.98 -0.13 -5.06
C SER A 95 13.54 1.15 -4.46
N THR A 96 14.13 2.00 -5.30
CA THR A 96 14.59 3.34 -4.90
C THR A 96 13.44 4.24 -4.44
N LEU A 97 12.20 3.89 -4.77
CA LEU A 97 10.99 4.58 -4.31
C LEU A 97 10.74 4.42 -2.81
N PHE A 98 11.37 3.45 -2.15
CA PHE A 98 11.12 3.11 -0.75
C PHE A 98 12.39 3.12 0.11
N GLN A 99 13.50 3.61 -0.43
CA GLN A 99 14.75 3.78 0.32
C GLN A 99 14.69 5.02 1.21
N THR A 100 15.14 4.91 2.45
CA THR A 100 15.16 6.00 3.44
C THR A 100 16.01 7.20 3.02
N ALA A 101 17.04 7.01 2.19
CA ALA A 101 17.95 8.07 1.77
C ALA A 101 17.33 9.06 0.75
N GLY A 102 16.15 8.76 0.21
CA GLY A 102 15.52 9.57 -0.84
C GLY A 102 14.00 9.55 -0.91
N ALA A 103 13.32 8.64 -0.21
CA ALA A 103 11.88 8.47 -0.33
C ALA A 103 11.13 8.81 0.97
N ASN A 104 10.77 10.09 1.10
CA ASN A 104 9.56 10.41 1.82
C ASN A 104 8.35 10.10 0.93
N LEU A 105 7.31 9.58 1.54
CA LEU A 105 6.02 9.29 0.96
C LEU A 105 5.06 10.46 1.19
N GLY A 106 4.08 10.58 0.30
CA GLY A 106 2.95 11.49 0.46
C GLY A 106 2.12 11.13 1.68
N GLY A 107 1.61 12.14 2.37
CA GLY A 107 0.78 11.98 3.56
C GLY A 107 -0.72 11.95 3.28
N PRO A 108 -1.54 11.69 4.32
CA PRO A 108 -2.99 11.89 4.27
C PRO A 108 -3.39 13.30 3.82
N ASP A 109 -2.73 14.28 4.42
CA ASP A 109 -3.16 15.68 4.37
C ASP A 109 -2.88 16.28 2.98
N ASP A 110 -1.85 15.75 2.32
CA ASP A 110 -1.46 16.09 0.96
C ASP A 110 -0.53 14.99 0.39
N PRO A 111 -1.05 14.10 -0.47
CA PRO A 111 -0.24 13.06 -1.12
C PRO A 111 0.89 13.62 -2.00
N SER A 112 0.84 14.90 -2.39
CA SER A 112 1.90 15.56 -3.16
C SER A 112 3.03 16.10 -2.29
N THR A 113 2.82 16.18 -0.97
CA THR A 113 3.82 16.65 -0.01
C THR A 113 4.52 15.45 0.65
N LEU A 114 5.76 15.20 0.24
CA LEU A 114 6.57 14.05 0.65
C LEU A 114 7.23 14.29 2.02
N THR A 115 6.50 14.04 3.10
CA THR A 115 6.98 14.28 4.49
C THR A 115 7.06 13.03 5.36
N TYR A 116 6.50 11.90 4.93
CA TYR A 116 6.45 10.69 5.72
C TYR A 116 7.60 9.76 5.32
N PRO A 117 8.63 9.55 6.16
CA PRO A 117 9.71 8.64 5.79
C PRO A 117 9.16 7.22 5.64
N SER A 118 9.53 6.55 4.56
CA SER A 118 9.28 5.12 4.39
C SER A 118 10.00 4.30 5.45
N GLY A 119 9.40 3.17 5.84
CA GLY A 119 9.90 2.31 6.89
C GLY A 119 9.41 0.87 6.78
N ASN A 120 10.07 0.00 7.55
CA ASN A 120 9.73 -1.41 7.56
C ASN A 120 8.31 -1.66 8.07
N GLY A 121 7.56 -2.34 7.21
CA GLY A 121 6.19 -2.74 7.35
C GLY A 121 5.18 -1.62 7.23
N ASP A 122 5.55 -0.55 6.54
CA ASP A 122 4.59 0.40 6.01
C ASP A 122 3.74 -0.29 4.95
N LEU A 123 2.42 -0.14 5.04
CA LEU A 123 1.53 -0.54 3.96
C LEU A 123 1.43 0.61 2.96
N VAL A 124 1.70 0.32 1.70
CA VAL A 124 1.80 1.31 0.63
C VAL A 124 0.93 0.91 -0.54
N MET A 125 0.30 1.92 -1.15
CA MET A 125 -0.39 1.80 -2.41
C MET A 125 0.43 2.46 -3.51
N ILE A 126 0.60 1.76 -4.63
CA ILE A 126 1.19 2.29 -5.87
C ILE A 126 0.07 2.42 -6.89
N ILE A 127 -0.11 3.61 -7.44
CA ILE A 127 -0.96 3.85 -8.60
C ILE A 127 -0.01 4.16 -9.76
N ASP A 128 0.25 3.16 -10.60
CA ASP A 128 1.11 3.30 -11.78
C ASP A 128 0.23 3.53 -13.00
N GLY A 129 0.22 4.75 -13.51
CA GLY A 129 -0.61 5.15 -14.65
C GLY A 129 0.22 5.71 -15.80
N ASP A 130 -0.41 5.92 -16.94
CA ASP A 130 0.20 6.53 -18.13
C ASP A 130 0.62 8.01 -17.95
N GLY A 131 0.40 8.60 -16.77
CA GLY A 131 0.73 9.97 -16.42
C GLY A 131 -0.17 11.05 -17.05
N ALA A 132 -1.17 10.65 -17.85
CA ALA A 132 -2.11 11.56 -18.51
C ALA A 132 -3.52 11.45 -17.95
N ASN A 133 -3.90 10.26 -17.50
CA ASN A 133 -5.22 9.96 -16.97
C ASN A 133 -5.18 9.78 -15.45
N ILE A 134 -6.29 10.10 -14.80
CA ILE A 134 -6.45 9.97 -13.35
C ILE A 134 -7.39 8.81 -13.00
N VAL A 135 -7.19 8.27 -11.81
CA VAL A 135 -8.07 7.31 -11.16
C VAL A 135 -8.25 7.76 -9.71
N ASP A 136 -9.49 7.85 -9.26
CA ASP A 136 -9.80 8.10 -7.87
C ASP A 136 -9.89 6.75 -7.15
N VAL A 137 -9.17 6.61 -6.03
CA VAL A 137 -9.11 5.35 -5.28
C VAL A 137 -9.46 5.61 -3.82
N SER A 138 -10.42 4.83 -3.31
CA SER A 138 -10.78 4.78 -1.90
C SER A 138 -10.49 3.39 -1.36
N ILE A 139 -9.90 3.32 -0.18
CA ILE A 139 -9.50 2.06 0.46
C ILE A 139 -10.00 2.01 1.89
N THR A 140 -10.52 0.85 2.30
CA THR A 140 -10.84 0.53 3.69
C THR A 140 -10.15 -0.78 4.05
N ILE A 141 -9.48 -0.81 5.20
CA ILE A 141 -8.67 -1.94 5.63
C ILE A 141 -9.09 -2.35 7.03
N GLY A 142 -9.40 -3.64 7.21
CA GLY A 142 -9.48 -4.28 8.52
C GLY A 142 -8.17 -4.98 8.83
N TYR A 143 -7.59 -4.70 9.99
CA TYR A 143 -6.32 -5.27 10.39
C TYR A 143 -6.22 -5.43 11.91
N GLU A 144 -5.33 -6.32 12.32
CA GLU A 144 -4.91 -6.50 13.70
C GLU A 144 -3.39 -6.37 13.81
N THR A 145 -2.90 -5.92 14.96
CA THR A 145 -1.48 -5.89 15.28
C THR A 145 -1.13 -7.03 16.23
N ALA A 146 -0.08 -7.77 15.92
CA ALA A 146 0.44 -8.83 16.78
C ALA A 146 1.88 -8.53 17.23
N THR A 147 2.20 -8.95 18.46
CA THR A 147 3.53 -8.81 19.08
C THR A 147 4.38 -10.05 18.89
#